data_AF-A0A961EN44-F1
#
_entry.id   AF-A0A961EN44-F1
#
_cell.length_a   1.000
_cell.length_b   1.000
_cell.length_c   1.000
_cell.angle_alpha   90.00
_cell.angle_beta   90.00
_cell.angle_gamma   90.00
#
_symmetry.space_group_name_H-M   'P 1'
#
loop_
_entity.id
_entity.type
_entity.pdbx_description
1 polymer ?
#
loop_
_entity_poly.entity_id
_entity_poly.type
_entity_poly.pdbx_seq_one_letter_code
_entity_poly.pdbx_strand_id
1 'polypeptide(L)'
;MVSETFLHAWRRRAERPAEPLPWLLVTARHTIHNRTRGQRRAESLWRQAVSEYWRTPAPLPPDEAVAERDAMIAALAACSPAEREALLLIAWDGLTYADAAAVLGCSERALTVRVSR
;
A
#
# COMPACT_ATOMS: atom_id res chain seq x y z
N MET A 1 -9.31 -7.51 -7.78
CA MET A 1 -10.29 -7.99 -6.79
C MET A 1 -10.36 -9.50 -6.80
N VAL A 2 -10.92 -10.17 -7.80
CA VAL A 2 -10.99 -11.66 -7.81
C VAL A 2 -9.58 -12.29 -7.82
N SER A 3 -8.70 -11.87 -8.73
CA SER A 3 -7.30 -12.33 -8.79
C SER A 3 -6.52 -12.10 -7.49
N GLU A 4 -6.72 -10.94 -6.88
CA GLU A 4 -6.09 -10.48 -5.64
C GLU A 4 -6.56 -11.27 -4.42
N THR A 5 -7.86 -11.55 -4.34
CA THR A 5 -8.44 -12.46 -3.33
C THR A 5 -7.85 -13.86 -3.47
N PHE A 6 -7.76 -14.39 -4.68
CA PHE A 6 -7.16 -15.71 -4.90
C PHE A 6 -5.65 -15.73 -4.62
N LEU A 7 -4.93 -14.66 -4.92
CA LEU A 7 -3.51 -14.52 -4.56
C LEU A 7 -3.33 -14.57 -3.03
N HIS A 8 -4.14 -13.80 -2.30
CA HIS A 8 -4.16 -13.80 -0.83
C HIS A 8 -4.49 -15.19 -0.27
N ALA A 9 -5.51 -15.84 -0.81
CA ALA A 9 -5.90 -17.18 -0.44
C ALA A 9 -4.79 -18.20 -0.74
N TRP A 10 -4.10 -18.05 -1.88
CA TRP A 10 -3.03 -18.95 -2.29
C TRP A 10 -1.80 -18.87 -1.38
N ARG A 11 -1.44 -17.66 -0.93
CA ARG A 11 -0.36 -17.44 0.04
C ARG A 11 -0.66 -18.11 1.39
N ARG A 12 -1.93 -18.10 1.82
CA ARG A 12 -2.40 -18.70 3.09
C ARG A 12 -3.01 -20.09 2.95
N ARG A 13 -2.75 -20.79 1.84
CA ARG A 13 -3.36 -22.10 1.55
C ARG A 13 -3.12 -23.17 2.63
N ALA A 14 -2.02 -23.04 3.39
CA ALA A 14 -1.69 -23.95 4.50
C ALA A 14 -2.65 -23.79 5.70
N GLU A 15 -3.30 -22.63 5.83
CA GLU A 15 -4.27 -22.32 6.89
C GLU A 15 -5.72 -22.57 6.45
N ARG A 16 -5.91 -23.10 5.24
CA ARG A 16 -7.24 -23.27 4.65
C ARG A 16 -8.05 -24.32 5.44
N PRO A 17 -9.24 -23.97 5.96
CA PRO A 17 -10.10 -24.92 6.65
C PRO A 17 -10.69 -25.96 5.68
N ALA A 18 -11.22 -27.05 6.24
CA ALA A 18 -11.87 -28.13 5.47
C ALA A 18 -13.05 -27.62 4.62
N GLU A 19 -13.77 -26.62 5.11
CA GLU A 19 -14.79 -25.90 4.36
C GLU A 19 -14.24 -24.53 3.89
N PRO A 20 -13.80 -24.42 2.62
CA PRO A 20 -13.04 -23.25 2.17
C PRO A 20 -13.92 -22.05 1.78
N LEU A 21 -15.21 -22.26 1.49
CA LEU A 21 -16.08 -21.22 0.94
C LEU A 21 -16.28 -20.04 1.91
N PRO A 22 -16.61 -20.24 3.21
CA PRO A 22 -16.74 -19.13 4.15
C PRO A 22 -15.43 -18.34 4.31
N TRP A 23 -14.29 -19.04 4.36
CA TRP A 23 -12.97 -18.43 4.49
C TRP A 23 -12.59 -17.58 3.26
N LEU A 24 -12.90 -18.06 2.05
CA LEU A 24 -12.71 -17.31 0.81
C LEU A 24 -13.61 -16.07 0.75
N LEU A 25 -14.86 -16.16 1.19
CA LEU A 25 -15.78 -15.02 1.21
C LEU A 25 -15.32 -13.93 2.19
N VAL A 26 -14.79 -14.31 3.36
CA VAL A 26 -14.18 -13.36 4.30
C VAL A 26 -12.94 -12.72 3.70
N THR A 27 -12.06 -13.52 3.08
CA THR A 27 -10.86 -13.01 2.40
C THR A 27 -11.24 -12.01 1.31
N ALA A 28 -12.24 -12.35 0.48
CA ALA A 28 -12.77 -11.47 -0.54
C ALA A 28 -13.24 -10.16 0.08
N ARG A 29 -14.12 -10.22 1.08
CA ARG A 29 -14.66 -9.04 1.77
C ARG A 29 -13.55 -8.13 2.30
N HIS A 30 -12.50 -8.68 2.90
CA HIS A 30 -11.36 -7.91 3.37
C HIS A 30 -10.61 -7.25 2.21
N THR A 31 -10.31 -7.98 1.12
CA THR A 31 -9.67 -7.41 -0.08
C THR A 31 -10.49 -6.25 -0.65
N ILE A 32 -11.81 -6.40 -0.75
CA ILE A 32 -12.72 -5.33 -1.21
C ILE A 32 -12.65 -4.12 -0.28
N HIS A 33 -12.78 -4.33 1.03
CA HIS A 33 -12.80 -3.24 2.00
C HIS A 33 -11.47 -2.49 2.02
N ASN A 34 -10.34 -3.20 1.91
CA ASN A 34 -9.00 -2.62 1.84
C ASN A 34 -8.84 -1.76 0.60
N ARG A 35 -9.20 -2.30 -0.57
CA ARG A 35 -9.16 -1.56 -1.83
C ARG A 35 -9.99 -0.28 -1.78
N THR A 36 -11.21 -0.35 -1.26
CA THR A 36 -12.08 0.84 -1.13
C THR A 36 -11.50 1.87 -0.16
N ARG A 37 -10.90 1.43 0.97
CA ARG A 37 -10.21 2.35 1.90
C ARG A 37 -8.98 3.00 1.25
N GLY A 38 -8.17 2.24 0.52
CA GLY A 38 -7.02 2.74 -0.23
C GLY A 38 -7.42 3.78 -1.26
N GLN A 39 -8.46 3.50 -2.06
CA GLN A 39 -9.00 4.44 -3.06
C GLN A 39 -9.46 5.75 -2.42
N ARG A 40 -10.22 5.70 -1.32
CA ARG A 40 -10.66 6.90 -0.61
C ARG A 40 -9.49 7.73 -0.07
N ARG A 41 -8.44 7.06 0.44
CA ARG A 41 -7.25 7.75 0.93
C ARG A 41 -6.47 8.40 -0.21
N ALA A 42 -6.28 7.69 -1.32
CA ALA A 42 -5.64 8.24 -2.53
C ALA A 42 -6.43 9.44 -3.08
N GLU A 43 -7.75 9.35 -3.12
CA GLU A 43 -8.62 10.46 -3.55
C GLU A 43 -8.56 11.66 -2.59
N SER A 44 -8.44 11.42 -1.28
CA SER A 44 -8.22 12.49 -0.29
C SER A 44 -6.87 13.17 -0.48
N LEU A 45 -5.80 12.38 -0.63
CA LEU A 45 -4.45 12.91 -0.86
C LEU A 45 -4.36 13.68 -2.18
N TRP A 46 -4.97 13.16 -3.23
CA TRP A 46 -5.03 13.83 -4.52
C TRP A 46 -5.80 15.15 -4.42
N ARG A 47 -6.95 15.18 -3.74
CA ARG A 47 -7.69 16.42 -3.48
C ARG A 47 -6.89 17.43 -2.65
N GLN A 48 -6.13 16.97 -1.66
CA GLN A 48 -5.24 17.82 -0.89
C GLN A 48 -4.12 18.38 -1.77
N ALA A 49 -3.42 17.54 -2.51
CA ALA A 49 -2.35 17.95 -3.42
C ALA A 49 -2.85 18.93 -4.49
N VAL A 50 -4.04 18.71 -5.06
CA VAL A 50 -4.66 19.64 -6.00
C VAL A 50 -5.02 20.96 -5.31
N SER A 51 -5.65 20.92 -4.13
CA SER A 51 -5.94 22.13 -3.37
C SER A 51 -4.68 22.92 -2.99
N GLU A 52 -3.58 22.24 -2.72
CA GLU A 52 -2.30 22.84 -2.39
C GLU A 52 -1.65 23.43 -3.64
N TYR A 53 -1.63 22.69 -4.75
CA TYR A 53 -1.20 23.17 -6.06
C TYR A 53 -1.90 24.47 -6.47
N TRP A 54 -3.23 24.55 -6.32
CA TRP A 54 -4.00 25.77 -6.62
C TRP A 54 -3.73 26.93 -5.65
N ARG A 55 -3.18 26.66 -4.46
CA ARG A 55 -2.83 27.66 -3.44
C ARG A 55 -1.35 28.06 -3.49
N THR A 56 -0.51 27.34 -4.21
CA THR A 56 0.94 27.60 -4.25
C THR A 56 1.24 28.63 -5.35
N PRO A 57 1.96 29.73 -5.07
CA PRO A 57 2.38 30.67 -6.10
C PRO A 57 3.53 30.06 -6.91
N ALA A 58 3.29 29.86 -8.21
CA ALA A 58 4.16 29.26 -9.23
C ALA A 58 4.60 27.79 -8.95
N PRO A 59 4.55 26.90 -9.96
CA PRO A 59 5.17 25.58 -9.86
C PRO A 59 6.68 25.71 -9.59
N LEU A 60 7.25 24.75 -8.86
CA LEU A 60 8.71 24.58 -8.74
C LEU A 60 9.33 24.69 -10.15
N PRO A 61 10.48 25.38 -10.29
CA PRO A 61 11.16 25.43 -11.58
C PRO A 61 11.53 23.99 -12.01
N PRO A 62 11.54 23.70 -13.32
CA PRO A 62 11.59 22.31 -13.83
C PRO A 62 12.80 21.49 -13.34
N ASP A 63 13.91 22.15 -13.07
CA ASP A 63 15.13 21.59 -12.51
C ASP A 63 14.95 21.09 -11.07
N GLU A 64 14.26 21.84 -10.22
CA GLU A 64 13.95 21.43 -8.85
C GLU A 64 12.98 20.25 -8.82
N ALA A 65 11.97 20.24 -9.69
CA ALA A 65 11.02 19.12 -9.80
C ALA A 65 11.69 17.81 -10.26
N VAL A 66 12.66 17.90 -11.18
CA VAL A 66 13.46 16.74 -11.61
C VAL A 66 14.36 16.25 -10.47
N ALA A 67 15.01 17.17 -9.75
CA ALA A 67 15.86 16.82 -8.61
C ALA A 67 15.09 16.11 -7.49
N GLU A 68 13.88 16.57 -7.16
CA GLU A 68 13.02 15.93 -6.16
C GLU A 68 12.58 14.52 -6.59
N ARG A 69 12.19 14.36 -7.86
CA ARG A 69 11.86 13.04 -8.43
C ARG A 69 13.05 12.08 -8.36
N ASP A 70 14.24 12.53 -8.72
CA ASP A 70 15.42 11.69 -8.74
C ASP A 70 15.86 11.32 -7.31
N ALA A 71 15.71 12.23 -6.35
CA ALA A 71 15.92 11.94 -4.92
C ALA A 71 14.94 10.88 -4.41
N MET A 72 13.65 10.96 -4.77
CA MET A 72 12.64 9.95 -4.43
C MET A 72 13.00 8.57 -5.02
N ILE A 73 13.41 8.52 -6.30
CA ILE A 73 13.81 7.27 -6.96
C ILE A 73 15.06 6.67 -6.29
N ALA A 74 16.04 7.50 -5.93
CA ALA A 74 17.24 7.06 -5.22
C ALA A 74 16.90 6.49 -3.83
N ALA A 75 15.99 7.14 -3.09
CA ALA A 75 15.52 6.66 -1.79
C ALA A 75 14.83 5.29 -1.91
N LEU A 76 13.92 5.12 -2.89
CA LEU A 76 13.25 3.84 -3.15
C LEU A 76 14.22 2.72 -3.54
N ALA A 77 15.29 3.07 -4.27
CA ALA A 77 16.35 2.12 -4.63
C ALA A 77 17.19 1.70 -3.41
N ALA A 78 17.38 2.61 -2.44
CA ALA A 78 18.10 2.35 -1.20
C ALA A 78 17.31 1.53 -0.17
N CYS A 79 15.98 1.49 -0.26
CA CYS A 79 15.14 0.64 0.59
C CYS A 79 15.55 -0.84 0.45
N SER A 80 15.65 -1.53 1.59
CA SER A 80 15.80 -2.98 1.61
C SER A 80 14.58 -3.67 0.96
N PRO A 81 14.71 -4.93 0.51
CA PRO A 81 13.58 -5.66 -0.08
C PRO A 81 12.33 -5.68 0.81
N ALA A 82 12.52 -5.81 2.13
CA ALA A 82 11.42 -5.84 3.10
C ALA A 82 10.74 -4.48 3.31
N GLU A 83 11.49 -3.38 3.24
CA GLU A 83 10.94 -2.02 3.32
C GLU A 83 10.19 -1.69 2.02
N ARG A 84 10.77 -2.03 0.87
CA ARG A 84 10.15 -1.82 -0.45
C ARG A 84 8.85 -2.60 -0.60
N GLU A 85 8.82 -3.87 -0.18
CA GLU A 85 7.59 -4.67 -0.21
C GLU A 85 6.51 -4.11 0.73
N ALA A 86 6.89 -3.64 1.92
CA ALA A 86 5.96 -2.97 2.82
C ALA A 86 5.38 -1.67 2.22
N LEU A 87 6.23 -0.86 1.59
CA LEU A 87 5.81 0.36 0.89
C LEU A 87 4.86 0.06 -0.27
N LEU A 88 5.13 -0.96 -1.08
CA LEU A 88 4.26 -1.36 -2.19
C LEU A 88 2.89 -1.83 -1.68
N LEU A 89 2.84 -2.69 -0.66
CA LEU A 89 1.56 -3.17 -0.11
C LEU A 89 0.68 -2.02 0.42
N ILE A 90 1.28 -0.97 0.98
CA ILE A 90 0.53 0.16 1.53
C ILE A 90 0.20 1.19 0.45
N ALA A 91 1.20 1.67 -0.28
CA ALA A 91 1.05 2.81 -1.20
C ALA A 91 0.46 2.40 -2.55
N TRP A 92 0.78 1.19 -3.03
CA TRP A 92 0.33 0.70 -4.32
C TRP A 92 -0.93 -0.18 -4.21
N ASP A 93 -0.89 -1.18 -3.33
CA ASP A 93 -2.01 -2.11 -3.16
C ASP A 93 -3.09 -1.58 -2.19
N GLY A 94 -2.79 -0.51 -1.44
CA GLY A 94 -3.77 0.18 -0.60
C GLY A 94 -4.14 -0.57 0.68
N LEU A 95 -3.33 -1.54 1.12
CA LEU A 95 -3.58 -2.28 2.35
C LEU A 95 -3.43 -1.37 3.58
N THR A 96 -4.12 -1.72 4.67
CA THR A 96 -3.80 -1.12 5.98
C THR A 96 -2.57 -1.75 6.59
N TYR A 97 -1.97 -1.07 7.57
CA TYR A 97 -0.81 -1.60 8.28
C TYR A 97 -1.10 -2.99 8.88
N ALA A 98 -2.29 -3.21 9.46
CA ALA A 98 -2.70 -4.52 9.97
C ALA A 98 -2.74 -5.61 8.88
N ASP A 99 -3.34 -5.31 7.72
CA ASP A 99 -3.46 -6.28 6.62
C ASP A 99 -2.10 -6.59 5.97
N ALA A 100 -1.28 -5.57 5.74
CA ALA A 100 0.06 -5.72 5.18
C ALA A 100 0.98 -6.48 6.14
N ALA A 101 0.86 -6.25 7.45
CA ALA A 101 1.59 -7.00 8.46
C ALA A 101 1.20 -8.49 8.46
N ALA A 102 -0.09 -8.79 8.31
CA ALA A 102 -0.57 -10.17 8.15
C ALA A 102 -0.05 -10.83 6.86
N VAL A 103 0.08 -10.09 5.75
CA VAL A 103 0.68 -10.60 4.49
C VAL A 103 2.16 -10.91 4.65
N LEU A 104 2.89 -10.04 5.34
CA LEU A 104 4.33 -10.15 5.54
C LEU A 104 4.72 -11.04 6.73
N GLY A 105 3.74 -11.60 7.44
CA GLY A 105 3.98 -12.46 8.60
C GLY A 105 4.68 -11.74 9.76
N CYS A 106 4.48 -10.43 9.91
CA CYS A 106 5.08 -9.62 10.97
C CYS A 106 4.02 -8.92 11.82
N SER A 107 4.44 -8.30 12.93
CA SER A 107 3.53 -7.45 13.72
C SER A 107 3.28 -6.11 13.01
N GLU A 108 2.12 -5.50 13.28
CA GLU A 108 1.78 -4.17 12.75
C GLU A 108 2.83 -3.13 13.13
N ARG A 109 3.33 -3.19 14.37
CA ARG A 109 4.42 -2.33 14.86
C ARG A 109 5.71 -2.50 14.06
N ALA A 110 6.09 -3.74 13.74
CA ALA A 110 7.28 -4.01 12.92
C ALA A 110 7.11 -3.48 11.50
N LEU A 111 5.90 -3.54 10.94
CA LEU A 111 5.59 -2.95 9.64
C LEU A 111 5.70 -1.42 9.66
N THR A 112 5.15 -0.76 10.69
CA THR A 112 5.25 0.71 10.82
C THR A 112 6.70 1.18 10.83
N VAL A 113 7.58 0.47 11.56
CA VAL A 113 9.02 0.78 11.59
C VAL A 113 9.68 0.61 10.22
N ARG A 114 9.26 -0.37 9.42
CA ARG A 114 9.79 -0.58 8.05
C ARG A 114 9.34 0.50 7.08
N VAL A 115 8.16 1.05 7.27
CA VAL A 115 7.58 2.08 6.37
C VAL A 115 8.09 3.48 6.71
N SER A 116 8.54 3.69 7.95
CA SER A 116 9.10 4.97 8.40
C SER A 116 10.62 5.08 8.21
N ARG A 117 11.27 4.06 7.66
CA ARG A 117 12.71 4.05 7.35
C ARG A 117 12.92 4.44 5.89
#